data_AF-A0A9X2ZGT9-F1
#
_entry.id   AF-A0A9X2ZGT9-F1
#
_cell.length_a   1.000
_cell.length_b   1.000
_cell.length_c   1.000
_cell.angle_alpha   90.00
_cell.angle_beta   90.00
_cell.angle_gamma   90.00
#
_symmetry.space_group_name_H-M   'P 1'
#
loop_
_entity.id
_entity.type
_entity.pdbx_description
1 polymer ?
#
loop_
_entity_poly.entity_id
_entity_poly.type
_entity_poly.pdbx_seq_one_letter_code
_entity_poly.pdbx_strand_id
1 'polypeptide(L)'
;MLFIINSQGTNLITREELSVKEWAEKLDKFIRYTALIDDDELIKQLTYEYNLNQTQIEEIEKCLENEKVKYHRYACTKYEHFKIEPVYLEIKKLKGKLIYWKDWDYIFEQKDNDYFLWCFLGGFADAQREIKLSEEHIKKYKEIGLAQIDYLIDNLQKLHDSEEYKLAITENRVVM
;
A
#
# COMPACT_ATOMS: atom_id res chain seq x y z
N MET A 1 -0.35 -8.89 21.52
CA MET A 1 -0.49 -9.70 20.30
C MET A 1 -0.22 -8.80 19.10
N LEU A 2 0.64 -9.25 18.20
CA LEU A 2 1.02 -8.63 16.95
C LEU A 2 0.68 -9.56 15.79
N PHE A 3 0.56 -9.00 14.60
CA PHE A 3 0.23 -9.73 13.40
C PHE A 3 1.18 -9.38 12.28
N ILE A 4 1.68 -10.40 11.58
CA ILE A 4 2.32 -10.26 10.28
C ILE A 4 1.29 -10.62 9.20
N ILE A 5 1.06 -9.68 8.30
CA ILE A 5 0.16 -9.83 7.15
C ILE A 5 1.02 -9.88 5.90
N ASN A 6 0.92 -10.96 5.13
CA ASN A 6 1.62 -11.08 3.85
C ASN A 6 0.62 -11.05 2.70
N SER A 7 0.88 -10.20 1.71
CA SER A 7 0.22 -10.25 0.41
C SER A 7 1.25 -10.21 -0.71
N GLN A 8 0.83 -10.45 -1.95
CA GLN A 8 1.73 -10.33 -3.09
C GLN A 8 2.15 -8.87 -3.28
N GLY A 9 3.35 -8.52 -2.82
CA GLY A 9 3.96 -7.19 -3.00
C GLY A 9 4.03 -6.33 -1.74
N THR A 10 3.46 -6.76 -0.61
CA THR A 10 3.65 -6.07 0.67
C THR A 10 3.68 -7.03 1.85
N ASN A 11 4.43 -6.66 2.88
CA ASN A 11 4.35 -7.29 4.20
C ASN A 11 4.07 -6.22 5.23
N LEU A 12 3.10 -6.46 6.11
CA LEU A 12 2.68 -5.51 7.13
C LEU A 12 2.82 -6.13 8.52
N ILE A 13 3.19 -5.30 9.47
CA ILE A 13 3.13 -5.57 10.91
C ILE A 13 2.06 -4.67 11.50
N THR A 14 1.18 -5.24 12.33
CA THR A 14 0.12 -4.47 13.00
C THR A 14 -0.30 -5.10 14.32
N ARG A 15 -0.92 -4.29 15.18
CA ARG A 15 -1.64 -4.74 16.39
C ARG A 15 -3.15 -4.76 16.17
N GLU A 16 -3.64 -4.33 15.01
CA GLU A 16 -5.07 -4.38 14.71
C GLU A 16 -5.48 -5.80 14.35
N GLU A 17 -6.37 -6.35 15.17
CA GLU A 17 -6.97 -7.64 14.93
C GLU A 17 -8.09 -7.52 13.89
N LEU A 18 -7.94 -8.33 12.84
CA LEU A 18 -8.92 -8.58 11.79
C LEU A 18 -8.87 -10.08 11.45
N SER A 19 -10.01 -10.64 11.08
CA SER A 19 -10.09 -12.02 10.59
C SER A 19 -9.37 -12.16 9.24
N VAL A 20 -9.01 -13.40 8.90
CA VAL A 20 -8.42 -13.74 7.59
C VAL A 20 -9.31 -13.26 6.43
N LYS A 21 -10.63 -13.37 6.58
CA LYS A 21 -11.60 -12.90 5.59
C LYS A 21 -11.54 -11.38 5.42
N GLU A 22 -11.53 -10.63 6.51
CA GLU A 22 -11.43 -9.17 6.46
C GLU A 22 -10.11 -8.72 5.81
N TRP A 23 -8.98 -9.37 6.11
CA TRP A 23 -7.72 -9.08 5.43
C TRP A 23 -7.77 -9.36 3.93
N ALA A 24 -8.37 -10.48 3.52
CA ALA A 24 -8.54 -10.83 2.11
C ALA A 24 -9.51 -9.88 1.37
N GLU A 25 -10.44 -9.25 2.08
CA GLU A 25 -11.32 -8.20 1.55
C GLU A 25 -10.59 -6.85 1.41
N LYS A 26 -9.64 -6.54 2.30
CA LYS A 26 -8.89 -5.27 2.25
C LYS A 26 -7.69 -5.30 1.32
N LEU A 27 -6.99 -6.41 1.18
CA LEU A 27 -5.72 -6.48 0.46
C LEU A 27 -5.82 -7.42 -0.75
N ASP A 28 -5.43 -6.92 -1.92
CA ASP A 28 -5.31 -7.77 -3.09
C ASP A 28 -4.21 -8.83 -2.92
N LYS A 29 -4.48 -10.02 -3.45
CA LYS A 29 -3.57 -11.17 -3.40
C LYS A 29 -3.02 -11.44 -1.99
N PHE A 30 -3.89 -11.36 -0.99
CA PHE A 30 -3.59 -11.81 0.38
C PHE A 30 -3.10 -13.26 0.39
N ILE A 31 -2.02 -13.53 1.14
CA ILE A 31 -1.37 -14.85 1.19
C ILE A 31 -1.62 -15.50 2.55
N ARG A 32 -1.20 -14.84 3.64
CA ARG A 32 -1.28 -15.40 4.98
C ARG A 32 -1.28 -14.35 6.08
N TYR A 33 -1.65 -14.81 7.26
CA TYR A 33 -1.71 -14.09 8.51
C TYR A 33 -0.99 -14.92 9.58
N THR A 34 -0.10 -14.30 10.34
CA THR A 34 0.63 -14.91 11.46
C THR A 34 0.41 -14.07 12.71
N ALA A 35 -0.07 -14.69 13.79
CA ALA A 35 -0.22 -14.04 15.08
C ALA A 35 0.98 -14.35 15.99
N LEU A 36 1.44 -13.33 16.71
CA LEU A 36 2.61 -13.33 17.58
C LEU A 36 2.22 -12.75 18.94
N ILE A 37 2.76 -13.30 20.01
CA ILE A 37 2.37 -12.95 21.38
C ILE A 37 2.81 -11.51 21.70
N ASP A 38 4.08 -11.20 21.41
CA ASP A 38 4.77 -9.97 21.79
C ASP A 38 5.83 -9.53 20.75
N ASP A 39 6.49 -8.41 21.05
CA ASP A 39 7.52 -7.81 20.21
C ASP A 39 8.77 -8.69 20.11
N ASP A 40 9.12 -9.42 21.18
CA ASP A 40 10.27 -10.32 21.20
C ASP A 40 10.10 -11.48 20.21
N GLU A 41 8.90 -12.05 20.11
CA GLU A 41 8.59 -13.12 19.15
C GLU A 41 8.68 -12.61 17.70
N LEU A 42 8.19 -11.40 17.45
CA LEU A 42 8.32 -10.73 16.15
C LEU A 42 9.79 -10.55 15.77
N ILE A 43 10.60 -9.97 16.67
CA ILE A 43 12.02 -9.72 16.43
C ILE A 43 12.75 -11.03 16.18
N LYS A 44 12.49 -12.08 16.98
CA LYS A 44 13.08 -13.42 16.78
C LYS A 44 12.72 -13.99 15.42
N GLN A 45 11.44 -13.93 15.01
CA GLN A 45 11.01 -14.44 13.72
C GLN A 45 11.69 -13.69 12.57
N LEU A 46 11.64 -12.36 12.56
CA LEU A 46 12.23 -11.56 11.50
C LEU A 46 13.75 -11.72 11.45
N THR A 47 14.42 -11.84 12.61
CA THR A 47 15.86 -12.11 12.69
C THR A 47 16.20 -13.46 12.08
N TYR A 48 15.41 -14.49 12.36
CA TYR A 48 15.60 -15.81 11.77
C TYR A 48 15.38 -15.81 10.26
N GLU A 49 14.32 -15.15 9.77
CA GLU A 49 13.97 -15.12 8.35
C GLU A 49 14.92 -14.26 7.51
N TYR A 50 15.39 -13.13 8.05
CA TYR A 50 16.12 -12.11 7.29
C TYR A 50 17.56 -11.87 7.77
N ASN A 51 18.03 -12.60 8.78
CA ASN A 51 19.36 -12.46 9.37
C ASN A 51 19.66 -11.00 9.79
N LEU A 52 18.75 -10.43 10.56
CA LEU A 52 18.82 -9.03 11.00
C LEU A 52 20.05 -8.76 11.87
N ASN A 53 20.67 -7.60 11.67
CA ASN A 53 21.70 -7.09 12.56
C ASN A 53 21.10 -6.23 13.69
N GLN A 54 21.92 -5.87 14.68
CA GLN A 54 21.48 -5.08 15.84
C GLN A 54 20.85 -3.73 15.45
N THR A 55 21.40 -3.02 14.45
CA THR A 55 20.85 -1.74 14.01
C THR A 55 19.45 -1.90 13.42
N GLN A 56 19.19 -2.96 12.66
CA GLN A 56 17.87 -3.24 12.09
C GLN A 56 16.86 -3.65 13.16
N ILE A 57 17.30 -4.37 14.20
CA ILE A 57 16.46 -4.70 15.35
C ILE A 57 16.03 -3.41 16.07
N GLU A 58 16.97 -2.50 16.35
CA GLU A 58 16.68 -1.21 16.97
C GLU A 58 15.74 -0.33 16.12
N GLU A 59 15.83 -0.40 14.79
CA GLU A 59 14.89 0.28 13.88
C GLU A 59 13.46 -0.26 13.99
N ILE A 60 13.32 -1.59 14.10
CA ILE A 60 12.02 -2.24 14.32
C ILE A 60 11.44 -1.82 15.66
N GLU A 61 12.22 -1.92 16.74
CA GLU A 61 11.80 -1.53 18.09
C GLU A 61 11.28 -0.08 18.11
N LYS A 62 12.05 0.86 17.55
CA LYS A 62 11.64 2.28 17.44
C LYS A 62 10.35 2.48 16.64
N CYS A 63 10.13 1.71 15.58
CA CYS A 63 8.88 1.79 14.82
C CYS A 63 7.69 1.32 15.69
N LEU A 64 7.86 0.21 16.41
CA LEU A 64 6.79 -0.38 17.22
C LEU A 64 6.47 0.44 18.48
N GLU A 65 7.40 1.23 19.00
CA GLU A 65 7.17 2.19 20.09
C GLU A 65 6.15 3.29 19.71
N ASN A 66 5.97 3.58 18.42
CA ASN A 66 5.03 4.59 17.96
C ASN A 66 3.59 4.08 17.91
N GLU A 67 2.88 4.14 19.03
CA GLU A 67 1.49 3.70 19.17
C GLU A 67 0.49 4.44 18.26
N LYS A 68 0.86 5.61 17.69
CA LYS A 68 -0.01 6.34 16.76
C LYS A 68 -0.09 5.68 15.38
N VAL A 69 0.94 4.92 15.01
CA VAL A 69 1.02 4.25 13.71
C VAL A 69 0.53 2.82 13.85
N LYS A 70 -0.58 2.50 13.18
CA LYS A 70 -1.24 1.20 13.28
C LYS A 70 -0.58 0.11 12.45
N TYR A 71 0.08 0.49 11.36
CA TYR A 71 0.63 -0.43 10.38
C TYR A 71 2.07 -0.04 10.05
N HIS A 72 2.93 -1.04 9.94
CA HIS A 72 4.30 -0.85 9.49
C HIS A 72 4.54 -1.78 8.32
N ARG A 73 5.00 -1.24 7.19
CA ARG A 73 5.39 -2.06 6.04
C ARG A 73 6.86 -2.43 6.18
N TYR A 74 7.20 -3.66 5.88
CA TYR A 74 8.59 -4.07 5.79
C TYR A 74 8.90 -4.76 4.46
N ALA A 75 10.12 -4.56 4.00
CA ALA A 75 10.66 -5.17 2.79
C ALA A 75 12.10 -5.60 3.04
N CYS A 76 12.46 -6.75 2.48
CA CYS A 76 13.83 -7.22 2.43
C CYS A 76 14.01 -7.88 1.07
N THR A 77 14.83 -7.30 0.20
CA THR A 77 15.14 -7.89 -1.11
C THR A 77 16.55 -8.45 -1.09
N LYS A 78 16.92 -9.29 -2.05
CA LYS A 78 18.30 -9.81 -2.14
C LYS A 78 19.35 -8.68 -2.31
N TYR A 79 18.93 -7.52 -2.81
CA TYR A 79 19.78 -6.39 -3.16
C TYR A 79 19.61 -5.18 -2.22
N GLU A 80 18.61 -5.20 -1.35
CA GLU A 80 18.37 -4.15 -0.35
C GLU A 80 18.37 -4.75 1.05
N HIS A 81 19.00 -4.05 1.99
CA HIS A 81 18.88 -4.35 3.41
C HIS A 81 17.41 -4.31 3.85
N PHE A 82 17.08 -5.08 4.90
CA PHE A 82 15.77 -5.00 5.55
C PHE A 82 15.45 -3.54 5.88
N LYS A 83 14.24 -3.11 5.52
CA LYS A 83 13.68 -1.79 5.81
C LYS A 83 12.29 -1.97 6.41
N ILE A 84 11.97 -1.16 7.40
CA ILE A 84 10.64 -1.04 8.00
C ILE A 84 10.23 0.43 7.98
N GLU A 85 8.99 0.69 7.57
CA GLU A 85 8.47 2.04 7.37
C GLU A 85 7.05 2.13 7.96
N PRO A 86 6.68 3.25 8.61
CA PRO A 86 5.31 3.48 9.04
C PRO A 86 4.38 3.60 7.83
N VAL A 87 3.16 3.08 7.97
CA VAL A 87 2.06 3.27 7.01
C VAL A 87 0.95 4.05 7.69
N TYR A 88 0.69 5.23 7.14
CA TYR A 88 -0.31 6.18 7.62
C TYR A 88 -1.69 5.95 7.00
N LEU A 89 -1.76 5.21 5.88
CA LEU A 89 -3.01 4.74 5.32
C LEU A 89 -3.80 3.87 6.32
N GLU A 90 -5.02 4.27 6.64
CA GLU A 90 -5.90 3.51 7.54
C GLU A 90 -6.56 2.32 6.81
N ILE A 91 -5.82 1.21 6.63
CA ILE A 91 -6.24 0.03 5.85
C ILE A 91 -7.61 -0.52 6.29
N LYS A 92 -7.87 -0.61 7.61
CA LYS A 92 -9.14 -1.08 8.16
C LYS A 92 -10.34 -0.22 7.73
N LYS A 93 -10.13 1.09 7.53
CA LYS A 93 -11.17 2.05 7.13
C LYS A 93 -11.37 2.15 5.62
N LEU A 94 -10.53 1.50 4.81
CA LEU A 94 -10.69 1.50 3.36
C LEU A 94 -12.06 0.91 2.98
N LYS A 95 -12.77 1.57 2.07
CA LYS A 95 -14.05 1.06 1.56
C LYS A 95 -13.83 -0.01 0.48
N GLY A 96 -12.70 0.06 -0.21
CA GLY A 96 -12.34 -0.87 -1.28
C GLY A 96 -11.27 -1.87 -0.87
N LYS A 97 -10.89 -2.67 -1.88
CA LYS A 97 -9.75 -3.57 -1.84
C LYS A 97 -8.53 -2.86 -2.41
N LEU A 98 -7.49 -2.79 -1.61
CA LEU A 98 -6.23 -2.14 -1.94
C LEU A 98 -5.39 -3.04 -2.85
N ILE A 99 -5.03 -2.58 -4.03
CA ILE A 99 -4.35 -3.38 -5.07
C ILE A 99 -2.87 -3.04 -5.15
N TYR A 100 -2.53 -1.76 -5.24
CA TYR A 100 -1.16 -1.31 -5.40
C TYR A 100 -1.01 0.10 -4.85
N TRP A 101 -0.04 0.34 -3.99
CA TRP A 101 0.06 1.61 -3.29
C TRP A 101 1.48 1.90 -2.82
N LYS A 102 1.73 3.20 -2.70
CA LYS A 102 2.84 3.77 -1.95
C LYS A 102 2.28 4.94 -1.17
N ASP A 103 2.32 4.81 0.16
CA ASP A 103 1.70 5.78 1.06
C ASP A 103 2.19 7.19 0.74
N TRP A 104 1.29 8.17 0.80
CA TRP A 104 1.51 9.57 0.39
C TRP A 104 1.87 9.83 -1.08
N ASP A 105 2.06 8.82 -1.91
CA ASP A 105 2.36 8.99 -3.33
C ASP A 105 1.17 8.59 -4.22
N TYR A 106 0.67 7.37 -4.05
CA TYR A 106 -0.47 6.87 -4.82
C TYR A 106 -1.16 5.69 -4.14
N ILE A 107 -2.44 5.53 -4.46
CA ILE A 107 -3.31 4.44 -4.01
C ILE A 107 -4.12 3.96 -5.22
N PHE A 108 -3.96 2.69 -5.57
CA PHE A 108 -4.78 2.01 -6.55
C PHE A 108 -5.65 0.97 -5.84
N GLU A 109 -6.97 1.11 -5.97
CA GLU A 109 -7.94 0.29 -5.27
C GLU A 109 -9.14 -0.07 -6.14
N GLN A 110 -9.82 -1.16 -5.78
CA GLN A 110 -11.09 -1.56 -6.35
C GLN A 110 -12.20 -1.32 -5.33
N LYS A 111 -13.23 -0.54 -5.70
CA LYS A 111 -14.45 -0.36 -4.92
C LYS A 111 -15.61 -0.88 -5.75
N ASP A 112 -16.38 -1.81 -5.18
CA ASP A 112 -17.44 -2.52 -5.91
C ASP A 112 -16.92 -3.13 -7.23
N ASN A 113 -17.44 -2.69 -8.37
CA ASN A 113 -17.04 -3.13 -9.70
C ASN A 113 -16.11 -2.15 -10.44
N ASP A 114 -15.67 -1.10 -9.75
CA ASP A 114 -14.90 0.01 -10.32
C ASP A 114 -13.47 0.06 -9.75
N TYR A 115 -12.59 0.68 -10.51
CA TYR A 115 -11.18 0.87 -10.16
C TYR A 115 -10.86 2.35 -10.04
N PHE A 116 -10.17 2.71 -8.96
CA PHE A 116 -9.86 4.09 -8.62
C PHE A 116 -8.35 4.23 -8.44
N LEU A 117 -7.80 5.28 -9.04
CA LEU A 117 -6.41 5.66 -8.89
C LEU A 117 -6.35 7.05 -8.29
N TRP A 118 -5.78 7.11 -7.09
CA TRP A 118 -5.46 8.33 -6.36
C TRP A 118 -3.96 8.59 -6.46
N CYS A 119 -3.57 9.80 -6.82
CA CYS A 119 -2.18 10.24 -6.92
C CYS A 119 -1.99 11.57 -6.19
N PHE A 120 -0.96 11.64 -5.36
CA PHE A 120 -0.50 12.85 -4.72
C PHE A 120 0.49 13.60 -5.63
N LEU A 121 0.36 14.93 -5.70
CA LEU A 121 1.23 15.81 -6.47
C LEU A 121 2.24 16.45 -5.51
N GLY A 122 3.41 15.82 -5.35
CA GLY A 122 4.44 16.25 -4.41
C GLY A 122 4.80 17.74 -4.52
N GLY A 123 4.93 18.41 -3.37
CA GLY A 123 5.40 19.80 -3.26
C GLY A 123 4.32 20.84 -2.91
N PHE A 124 3.04 20.53 -3.11
CA PHE A 124 1.92 21.33 -2.61
C PHE A 124 1.09 20.46 -1.69
N ALA A 125 0.91 20.88 -0.43
CA ALA A 125 0.31 20.07 0.62
C ALA A 125 -1.16 19.66 0.39
N ASP A 126 -1.80 20.05 -0.72
CA ASP A 126 -3.25 19.90 -0.92
C ASP A 126 -3.66 19.46 -2.33
N ALA A 127 -2.70 19.08 -3.20
CA ALA A 127 -3.02 18.72 -4.58
C ALA A 127 -3.03 17.20 -4.78
N GLN A 128 -4.23 16.64 -4.85
CA GLN A 128 -4.47 15.23 -5.17
C GLN A 128 -5.27 15.09 -6.47
N ARG A 129 -5.08 13.97 -7.17
CA ARG A 129 -5.89 13.58 -8.32
C ARG A 129 -6.46 12.21 -8.08
N GLU A 130 -7.77 12.13 -7.96
CA GLU A 130 -8.49 10.86 -7.91
C GLU A 130 -9.32 10.71 -9.18
N ILE A 131 -9.08 9.62 -9.91
CA ILE A 131 -9.87 9.27 -11.09
C ILE A 131 -10.41 7.85 -10.98
N LYS A 132 -11.62 7.66 -11.47
CA LYS A 132 -12.13 6.34 -11.87
C LYS A 132 -11.47 5.94 -13.19
N LEU A 133 -10.96 4.71 -13.26
CA LEU A 133 -10.40 4.18 -14.50
C LEU A 133 -11.50 3.96 -15.55
N SER A 134 -11.18 4.26 -16.81
CA SER A 134 -12.04 3.96 -17.96
C SER A 134 -12.01 2.47 -18.29
N GLU A 135 -12.94 2.01 -19.13
CA GLU A 135 -12.97 0.62 -19.60
C GLU A 135 -11.67 0.23 -20.33
N GLU A 136 -11.07 1.15 -21.09
CA GLU A 136 -9.80 0.92 -21.78
C GLU A 136 -8.65 0.74 -20.78
N HIS A 137 -8.57 1.59 -19.74
CA HIS A 137 -7.56 1.45 -18.69
C HIS A 137 -7.70 0.12 -17.96
N ILE A 138 -8.93 -0.28 -17.64
CA ILE A 138 -9.20 -1.57 -16.99
C ILE A 138 -8.80 -2.74 -17.90
N LYS A 139 -9.11 -2.64 -19.20
CA LYS A 139 -8.69 -3.65 -20.20
C LYS A 139 -7.17 -3.77 -20.24
N LYS A 140 -6.44 -2.65 -20.37
CA LYS A 140 -4.98 -2.64 -20.38
C LYS A 140 -4.38 -3.16 -19.07
N TYR A 141 -4.93 -2.77 -17.92
CA TYR A 141 -4.52 -3.30 -16.63
C TYR A 141 -4.66 -4.82 -16.55
N LYS A 142 -5.76 -5.39 -17.09
CA LYS A 142 -5.94 -6.84 -17.16
C LYS A 142 -4.95 -7.53 -18.13
N GLU A 143 -4.46 -6.82 -19.14
CA GLU A 143 -3.52 -7.35 -20.13
C GLU A 143 -2.06 -7.29 -19.66
N ILE A 144 -1.61 -6.15 -19.11
CA ILE A 144 -0.19 -5.90 -18.78
C ILE A 144 0.06 -5.63 -17.28
N GLY A 145 -0.96 -5.71 -16.44
CA GLY A 145 -0.83 -5.59 -14.99
C GLY A 145 -0.40 -4.20 -14.52
N LEU A 146 0.43 -4.18 -13.47
CA LEU A 146 0.84 -2.94 -12.79
C LEU A 146 1.61 -1.97 -13.68
N ALA A 147 2.23 -2.44 -14.77
CA ALA A 147 2.90 -1.55 -15.73
C ALA A 147 1.95 -0.50 -16.33
N GLN A 148 0.67 -0.83 -16.53
CA GLN A 148 -0.34 0.16 -16.93
C GLN A 148 -0.59 1.19 -15.83
N ILE A 149 -0.58 0.76 -14.57
CA ILE A 149 -0.85 1.63 -13.42
C ILE A 149 0.34 2.57 -13.19
N ASP A 150 1.57 2.06 -13.27
CA ASP A 150 2.79 2.87 -13.20
C ASP A 150 2.79 3.98 -14.26
N TYR A 151 2.44 3.64 -15.51
CA TYR A 151 2.29 4.63 -16.59
C TYR A 151 1.24 5.72 -16.27
N LEU A 152 0.10 5.33 -15.70
CA LEU A 152 -0.95 6.28 -15.32
C LEU A 152 -0.50 7.18 -14.17
N ILE A 153 0.20 6.63 -13.17
CA ILE A 153 0.77 7.40 -12.06
C ILE A 153 1.73 8.46 -12.61
N ASP A 154 2.67 8.06 -13.48
CA ASP A 154 3.65 8.97 -14.09
C ASP A 154 2.97 10.11 -14.90
N ASN A 155 1.86 9.81 -15.59
CA ASN A 155 1.09 10.83 -16.29
C ASN A 155 0.36 11.76 -15.30
N LEU A 156 -0.33 11.18 -14.32
CA LEU A 156 -1.15 11.90 -13.35
C LEU A 156 -0.31 12.77 -12.41
N GLN A 157 0.93 12.40 -12.11
CA GLN A 157 1.81 13.20 -11.26
C GLN A 157 2.31 14.50 -11.91
N LYS A 158 2.06 14.72 -13.22
CA LYS A 158 2.44 15.95 -13.92
C LYS A 158 1.57 17.14 -13.52
N LEU A 159 2.14 18.13 -12.84
CA LEU A 159 1.39 19.26 -12.25
C LEU A 159 0.45 19.99 -13.23
N HIS A 160 0.88 20.30 -14.45
CA HIS A 160 0.08 21.11 -15.41
C HIS A 160 -0.32 20.40 -16.71
N ASP A 161 0.33 19.28 -17.03
CA ASP A 161 0.23 18.64 -18.36
C ASP A 161 -0.13 17.15 -18.29
N SER A 162 -0.89 16.76 -17.28
CA SER A 162 -1.53 15.44 -17.32
C SER A 162 -2.65 15.44 -18.34
N GLU A 163 -2.38 14.83 -19.49
CA GLU A 163 -3.38 14.54 -20.51
C GLU A 163 -4.48 13.63 -19.96
N GLU A 164 -4.11 12.63 -19.17
CA GLU A 164 -5.07 11.71 -18.58
C GLU A 164 -6.03 12.42 -17.63
N TYR A 165 -5.53 13.34 -16.80
CA TYR A 165 -6.40 14.08 -15.89
C TYR A 165 -7.36 15.02 -16.64
N LYS A 166 -6.89 15.70 -17.70
CA LYS A 166 -7.73 16.54 -18.57
C LYS A 166 -8.82 15.71 -19.27
N LEU A 167 -8.47 14.50 -19.73
CA LEU A 167 -9.42 13.57 -20.31
C LEU A 167 -10.44 13.09 -19.27
N ALA A 168 -10.00 12.72 -18.08
CA ALA A 168 -10.87 12.29 -16.99
C ALA A 168 -11.89 13.37 -16.58
N ILE A 169 -11.53 14.65 -16.62
CA ILE A 169 -12.49 15.76 -16.41
C ILE A 169 -13.55 15.76 -17.51
N THR A 170 -13.12 15.67 -18.78
CA THR A 170 -14.01 15.69 -19.95
C THR A 170 -15.01 14.52 -19.92
N GLU A 171 -14.57 13.38 -19.41
CA GLU A 171 -15.35 12.15 -19.30
C GLU A 171 -16.10 12.01 -17.96
N ASN A 172 -16.08 13.02 -17.09
CA ASN A 172 -16.69 12.99 -15.75
C ASN A 172 -16.24 11.81 -14.87
N ARG A 173 -14.96 11.45 -14.94
CA ARG A 173 -14.34 10.37 -14.15
C ARG A 173 -13.57 10.84 -12.92
N VAL A 174 -13.37 12.14 -12.75
CA VAL A 174 -12.75 12.70 -11.54
C VAL A 174 -13.67 12.50 -10.34
N VAL A 175 -13.11 12.03 -9.23
CA VAL A 175 -13.84 11.88 -7.96
C VAL A 175 -13.60 13.13 -7.12
N MET A 176 -14.67 13.78 -6.66
CA MET A 176 -14.64 14.94 -5.76
C MET A 176 -14.65 14.52 -4.30
#